data_AF-A0A382PTX5-F1
#
_entry.id   AF-A0A382PTX5-F1
#
_cell.length_a   1.000
_cell.length_b   1.000
_cell.length_c   1.000
_cell.angle_alpha   90.00
_cell.angle_beta   90.00
_cell.angle_gamma   90.00
#
_symmetry.space_group_name_H-M   'P 1'
#
loop_
_entity.id
_entity.type
_entity.pdbx_description
1 polymer ?
#
loop_
_entity_poly.entity_id
_entity_poly.type
_entity_poly.pdbx_seq_one_letter_code
_entity_poly.pdbx_strand_id
1 'polypeptide(L)' 'MAAVETYAPLFHEIFTKVNNAKDKPKKVAVLRQYRTEALENFLMAAFNPSITWLLPEGNVPYIPNEAPDGTEH' A
#
# COMPACT_ATOMS: atom_id res chain seq x y z
N MET A 1 20.65 3.14 -21.69
CA MET A 1 20.96 3.34 -20.25
C MET A 1 19.66 3.17 -19.49
N ALA A 2 19.63 2.36 -18.43
CA ALA A 2 18.46 2.31 -17.55
C ALA A 2 18.31 3.68 -16.87
N ALA A 3 17.08 4.17 -16.72
CA ALA A 3 16.84 5.39 -15.96
C ALA A 3 17.39 5.20 -14.54
N VAL A 4 18.26 6.10 -14.09
CA VAL A 4 18.74 6.12 -12.70
C VAL A 4 17.61 6.67 -11.85
N GLU A 5 17.08 5.87 -10.94
CA GLU A 5 16.10 6.36 -9.96
C GLU A 5 16.79 7.31 -8.98
N THR A 6 16.27 8.54 -8.89
CA THR A 6 16.81 9.60 -8.04
C THR A 6 16.15 9.67 -6.67
N TYR A 7 15.12 8.85 -6.42
CA TYR A 7 14.42 8.74 -5.14
C TYR A 7 13.95 7.30 -4.89
N ALA A 8 13.72 6.96 -3.62
CA ALA A 8 13.13 5.69 -3.22
C ALA A 8 11.60 5.85 -3.10
N PRO A 9 10.78 5.11 -3.88
CA PRO A 9 9.33 5.28 -3.85
C PRO A 9 8.70 4.75 -2.56
N LEU A 10 7.61 5.40 -2.16
CA LEU A 10 6.73 4.95 -1.08
C LEU A 10 5.95 3.70 -1.52
N PHE A 11 5.49 2.92 -0.54
CA PHE A 11 4.79 1.66 -0.84
C PHE A 11 3.54 1.87 -1.70
N HIS A 12 2.76 2.94 -1.46
CA HIS A 12 1.58 3.24 -2.28
C HIS A 12 1.94 3.56 -3.75
N GLU A 13 3.09 4.19 -4.00
CA GLU A 13 3.58 4.47 -5.35
C GLU A 13 4.02 3.18 -6.05
N ILE A 14 4.72 2.29 -5.32
CA ILE A 14 5.08 0.95 -5.81
C ILE A 14 3.81 0.17 -6.17
N PHE A 15 2.80 0.15 -5.30
CA PHE A 15 1.54 -0.55 -5.55
C PHE A 15 0.73 0.08 -6.68
N THR A 16 0.81 1.39 -6.88
CA THR A 16 0.23 2.06 -8.06
C THR A 16 0.92 1.58 -9.34
N LYS A 17 2.24 1.46 -9.37
CA LYS A 17 2.99 0.88 -10.50
C LYS A 17 2.61 -0.58 -10.76
N VAL A 18 2.45 -1.38 -9.70
CA VAL A 18 1.96 -2.76 -9.80
C VAL A 18 0.55 -2.78 -10.39
N ASN A 19 -0.37 -1.95 -9.90
CA ASN A 19 -1.73 -1.86 -10.43
C ASN A 19 -1.73 -1.57 -11.94
N ASN A 20 -0.93 -0.59 -12.36
CA ASN A 20 -0.84 -0.12 -13.75
C ASN A 20 -0.13 -1.10 -14.69
N ALA A 21 0.66 -2.05 -14.17
CA ALA A 21 1.29 -3.07 -14.99
C ALA A 21 0.24 -4.02 -15.62
N LYS A 22 0.30 -4.18 -16.95
CA LYS A 22 -0.71 -4.87 -17.77
C LYS A 22 -0.93 -6.34 -17.42
N ASP A 23 0.15 -7.09 -17.20
CA ASP A 23 0.12 -8.54 -17.07
C ASP A 23 0.84 -9.00 -15.81
N LYS A 24 0.54 -10.23 -15.38
CA LYS A 24 1.11 -10.81 -14.15
C LYS A 24 2.65 -10.81 -14.15
N PRO A 25 3.36 -11.19 -15.23
CA PRO A 25 4.82 -11.11 -15.25
C PRO A 25 5.35 -9.70 -14.98
N LYS A 26 4.75 -8.65 -15.57
CA LYS A 26 5.16 -7.27 -15.32
C LYS A 26 4.85 -6.81 -13.89
N LYS A 27 3.71 -7.21 -13.33
CA LYS A 27 3.38 -6.95 -11.91
C LYS A 27 4.45 -7.52 -10.98
N VAL A 28 4.86 -8.77 -11.23
CA VAL A 28 5.94 -9.43 -10.47
C VAL A 28 7.28 -8.73 -10.68
N ALA A 29 7.59 -8.25 -11.90
CA ALA A 29 8.81 -7.51 -12.18
C ALA A 29 8.89 -6.21 -11.36
N VAL A 30 7.79 -5.45 -11.25
CA VAL A 30 7.73 -4.23 -10.41
C VAL A 30 7.97 -4.57 -8.94
N LEU A 31 7.32 -5.60 -8.39
CA LEU A 31 7.54 -6.02 -7.00
C LEU A 31 9.00 -6.45 -6.75
N ARG A 32 9.62 -7.16 -7.70
CA ARG A 32 11.02 -7.58 -7.61
C ARG A 32 12.00 -6.42 -7.69
N GLN A 33 11.72 -5.42 -8.53
CA GLN A 33 12.55 -4.22 -8.66
C GLN A 33 12.65 -3.47 -7.33
N TYR A 34 11.54 -3.35 -6.59
CA TYR A 34 11.49 -2.63 -5.31
C TYR A 34 11.52 -3.54 -4.08
N ARG A 35 12.00 -4.78 -4.24
CA ARG A 35 12.00 -5.77 -3.16
C ARG A 35 12.88 -5.31 -2.00
N THR A 36 12.27 -5.18 -0.83
CA THR A 36 12.94 -4.92 0.44
C THR A 36 12.31 -5.79 1.53
N GLU A 37 13.04 -6.06 2.61
CA GLU A 37 12.51 -6.83 3.75
C GLU A 37 11.25 -6.17 4.34
N ALA A 38 11.22 -4.84 4.43
CA ALA A 38 10.07 -4.09 4.90
C ALA A 38 8.83 -4.28 4.01
N LEU A 39 9.00 -4.29 2.69
CA LEU A 39 7.91 -4.55 1.74
C LEU A 39 7.41 -6.01 1.86
N GLU A 40 8.31 -6.98 2.04
CA GLU A 40 7.92 -8.38 2.26
C GLU A 40 7.14 -8.55 3.56
N ASN A 41 7.61 -7.98 4.67
CA ASN A 41 6.92 -8.03 5.96
C ASN A 41 5.55 -7.33 5.90
N PHE A 42 5.45 -6.21 5.18
CA PHE A 42 4.16 -5.52 4.97
C PHE A 42 3.17 -6.41 4.20
N LEU A 43 3.60 -7.05 3.11
CA LEU A 43 2.75 -7.96 2.34
C LEU A 43 2.42 -9.24 3.13
N MET A 44 3.33 -9.75 3.95
CA MET A 44 3.06 -10.86 4.87
C MET A 44 1.97 -10.49 5.87
N ALA A 45 2.06 -9.32 6.50
CA ALA A 45 1.01 -8.83 7.40
C ALA A 45 -0.36 -8.71 6.70
N ALA A 46 -0.38 -8.29 5.43
CA ALA A 46 -1.61 -8.09 4.67
C ALA A 46 -2.25 -9.40 4.15
N PHE A 47 -1.44 -10.39 3.73
CA PHE A 47 -1.93 -11.56 3.00
C PHE A 47 -1.72 -12.91 3.71
N ASN A 48 -1.04 -12.95 4.86
CA ASN A 48 -0.82 -14.19 5.59
C ASN A 48 -2.09 -14.59 6.38
N PRO A 49 -2.77 -15.69 6.01
CA PRO A 49 -4.01 -16.12 6.67
C PRO A 49 -3.80 -16.62 8.10
N SER A 50 -2.56 -16.91 8.51
CA SER A 50 -2.24 -17.30 9.88
C SER A 50 -2.18 -16.10 10.85
N ILE A 51 -2.24 -14.87 10.33
CA ILE A 51 -2.25 -13.65 11.16
C ILE A 51 -3.71 -13.27 11.44
N THR A 52 -4.06 -13.16 12.72
CA THR A 52 -5.34 -12.61 13.16
C THR A 52 -5.10 -11.28 13.85
N TRP A 53 -5.71 -10.22 13.33
CA TRP A 53 -5.64 -8.89 13.91
C TRP A 53 -6.60 -8.80 15.09
N LEU A 54 -6.10 -8.37 16.26
CA LEU A 54 -6.89 -8.15 17.47
C LEU A 54 -7.62 -6.79 17.39
N LEU A 55 -8.46 -6.62 16.37
CA LEU A 55 -9.29 -5.44 16.24
C LEU A 55 -10.46 -5.52 17.24
N PRO A 56 -10.82 -4.40 17.90
CA PRO A 56 -11.98 -4.37 18.78
C PRO A 56 -13.25 -4.61 17.98
N GLU A 57 -14.21 -5.29 18.60
CA GLU A 57 -15.55 -5.40 18.06
C GLU A 57 -16.30 -4.06 18.17
N GLY A 58 -17.24 -3.81 17.26
CA GLY A 58 -18.08 -2.61 17.25
C GLY A 58 -17.86 -1.71 16.05
N ASN A 59 -18.56 -0.57 16.02
CA ASN A 59 -18.45 0.42 14.95
C ASN A 59 -17.21 1.28 15.14
N VAL A 60 -16.59 1.68 14.02
CA VAL A 60 -15.52 2.69 14.03
C VAL A 60 -16.08 3.96 14.70
N PRO A 61 -15.37 4.58 15.66
CA PRO A 61 -15.81 5.82 16.32
C PRO A 61 -15.64 7.05 15.41
N TYR A 62 -15.74 6.84 14.09
CA TYR A 62 -15.68 7.91 13.10
C TYR A 62 -17.10 8.40 12.84
N ILE A 63 -17.32 9.68 13.12
CA ILE A 63 -18.55 10.40 12.79
C ILE A 63 -18.15 11.38 11.69
N PRO A 64 -18.66 11.22 10.44
CA PRO A 64 -18.41 12.19 9.39
C PRO A 64 -18.81 13.59 9.87
N ASN A 65 -17.96 14.59 9.62
CA ASN A 65 -18.32 15.96 9.89
C ASN A 65 -19.48 16.35 8.93
N GLU A 66 -20.55 16.92 9.48
CA GLU A 66 -21.67 17.46 8.67
C GLU A 66 -21.30 18.81 8.02
N ALA A 67 -20.20 19.42 8.47
CA ALA A 67 -19.71 20.66 7.90
C ALA A 67 -19.14 20.43 6.48
N PRO A 68 -19.33 21.37 5.55
CA PRO A 68 -18.75 21.28 4.21
C PRO A 68 -17.23 21.11 4.26
N ASP A 69 -16.68 20.31 3.34
CA ASP A 69 -15.23 20.20 3.12
C ASP A 69 -14.59 21.60 3.05
N GLY A 70 -13.66 21.89 3.98
CA GLY A 70 -12.92 23.15 4.03
C GLY A 70 -13.41 24.21 5.03
N THR A 71 -14.31 23.89 5.97
CA THR A 71 -14.71 24.83 7.04
C THR A 71 -14.09 24.54 8.42
N GLU A 72 -13.04 23.73 8.50
CA GLU A 72 -12.35 23.45 9.77
C GLU A 72 -11.27 24.51 10.05
N HIS A 73 -11.50 25.33 11.09
CA HIS A 73 -10.50 26.20 11.72
C HIS A 73 -9.82 25.45 12.88
#